data_AF-A0A830EHA5-F1
#
_entry.id   AF-A0A830EHA5-F1
#
_cell.length_a   1.000
_cell.length_b   1.000
_cell.length_c   1.000
_cell.angle_alpha   90.00
_cell.angle_beta   90.00
_cell.angle_gamma   90.00
#
_symmetry.space_group_name_H-M   'P 1'
#
loop_
_entity.id
_entity.type
_entity.pdbx_description
1 polymer ?
#
loop_
_entity_poly.entity_id
_entity_poly.type
_entity_poly.pdbx_seq_one_letter_code
_entity_poly.pdbx_strand_id
1 'polypeptide(L)'
;MSLVIGRGLGELEFQELNRRLIYALFRRGADVLESLRDCVGEDCVTLASEVMRDVDADINYIIGRISDRWAVIDVVVDGAKIIHSVLSAFAGYGLLSTDFKVMLEELRISDNDDNGTKIRKALNLYRSLGGILMHMACRARYKGIRVGSMLIDKYLLLLGMAIDNALINEFNNAKHLLAAAYLALYGKETEASIVLKDVGFNYDAVDAFLGACAIFSEMYEHGIRFTEDDLNEELG
;
A
#
# COMPACT_ATOMS: atom_id res chain seq x y z
N MET A 1 -22.22 -3.53 9.48
CA MET A 1 -22.05 -4.91 8.93
C MET A 1 -20.67 -5.41 9.29
N SER A 2 -20.53 -6.55 9.99
CA SER A 2 -19.20 -7.13 10.27
C SER A 2 -18.78 -8.01 9.10
N LEU A 3 -17.59 -7.74 8.54
CA LEU A 3 -17.01 -8.55 7.48
C LEU A 3 -16.50 -9.85 8.10
N VAL A 4 -17.27 -10.93 7.95
CA VAL A 4 -16.84 -12.28 8.30
C VAL A 4 -15.96 -12.78 7.16
N ILE A 5 -14.65 -12.64 7.29
CA ILE A 5 -13.68 -13.23 6.36
C ILE A 5 -13.37 -14.67 6.79
N GLY A 6 -13.79 -15.61 5.94
CA GLY A 6 -13.07 -16.84 5.57
C GLY A 6 -12.46 -17.70 6.69
N ARG A 7 -13.22 -18.70 7.15
CA ARG A 7 -12.65 -19.90 7.78
C ARG A 7 -11.91 -20.71 6.72
N GLY A 8 -10.58 -20.63 6.68
CA GLY A 8 -9.81 -21.47 5.76
C GLY A 8 -8.34 -21.10 5.60
N LEU A 9 -7.68 -20.70 6.68
CA LEU A 9 -6.23 -20.63 6.95
C LEU A 9 -6.16 -20.15 8.41
N GLY A 10 -5.24 -20.66 9.24
CA GLY A 10 -5.13 -20.15 10.61
C GLY A 10 -4.86 -18.64 10.56
N GLU A 11 -5.44 -17.83 11.47
CA GLU A 11 -5.25 -16.37 11.48
C GLU A 11 -3.76 -15.98 11.41
N LEU A 12 -2.89 -16.82 11.99
CA LEU A 12 -1.43 -16.76 11.91
C LEU A 12 -0.87 -17.03 10.50
N GLU A 13 -1.33 -18.04 9.78
CA GLU A 13 -0.85 -18.35 8.42
C GLU A 13 -1.27 -17.29 7.40
N PHE A 14 -2.47 -16.73 7.57
CA PHE A 14 -2.99 -15.64 6.76
C PHE A 14 -2.26 -14.31 7.01
N GLN A 15 -1.99 -13.99 8.29
CA GLN A 15 -1.15 -12.84 8.65
C GLN A 15 0.27 -12.98 8.13
N GLU A 16 0.78 -14.20 8.16
CA GLU A 16 2.13 -14.52 7.77
C GLU A 16 2.35 -14.46 6.26
N LEU A 17 1.37 -14.90 5.46
CA LEU A 17 1.38 -14.73 3.99
C LEU A 17 1.34 -13.23 3.59
N ASN A 18 0.47 -12.45 4.25
CA ASN A 18 0.35 -11.01 4.03
C ASN A 18 1.62 -10.23 4.42
N ARG A 19 2.25 -10.59 5.53
CA ARG A 19 3.53 -10.01 5.98
C ARG A 19 4.66 -10.27 4.99
N ARG A 20 4.70 -11.46 4.39
CA ARG A 20 5.73 -11.85 3.41
C ARG A 20 5.52 -11.19 2.07
N LEU A 21 4.27 -11.00 1.67
CA LEU A 21 3.96 -10.20 0.50
C LEU A 21 4.45 -8.77 0.72
N ILE A 22 4.04 -8.12 1.80
CA ILE A 22 4.43 -6.72 2.08
C ILE A 22 5.96 -6.57 2.19
N TYR A 23 6.65 -7.52 2.82
CA TYR A 23 8.12 -7.50 2.86
C TYR A 23 8.78 -7.71 1.48
N ALA A 24 8.30 -8.65 0.67
CA ALA A 24 8.78 -8.85 -0.70
C ALA A 24 8.49 -7.62 -1.59
N LEU A 25 7.31 -7.01 -1.42
CA LEU A 25 6.89 -5.77 -2.09
C LEU A 25 7.87 -4.62 -1.76
N PHE A 26 8.33 -4.47 -0.51
CA PHE A 26 9.25 -3.39 -0.14
C PHE A 26 10.73 -3.69 -0.42
N ARG A 27 11.19 -4.95 -0.28
CA ARG A 27 12.60 -5.30 -0.47
C ARG A 27 13.02 -5.24 -1.94
N ARG A 28 12.24 -5.82 -2.85
CA ARG A 28 12.54 -5.84 -4.28
C ARG A 28 12.23 -4.54 -4.98
N GLY A 29 11.33 -3.73 -4.43
CA GLY A 29 11.06 -2.39 -4.94
C GLY A 29 12.36 -1.64 -5.21
N ALA A 30 13.29 -1.60 -4.25
CA ALA A 30 14.56 -0.88 -4.41
C ALA A 30 15.41 -1.33 -5.62
N ASP A 31 15.60 -2.64 -5.83
CA ASP A 31 16.47 -3.18 -6.90
C ASP A 31 15.84 -3.01 -8.30
N VAL A 32 14.51 -3.02 -8.35
CA VAL A 32 13.71 -2.95 -9.57
C VAL A 32 13.46 -1.50 -10.01
N LEU A 33 13.30 -0.61 -9.04
CA LEU A 33 12.99 0.80 -9.24
C LEU A 33 14.03 1.49 -10.14
N GLU A 34 15.31 1.18 -9.99
CA GLU A 34 16.34 1.76 -10.87
C GLU A 34 16.20 1.31 -12.32
N SER A 35 15.83 0.05 -12.57
CA SER A 35 15.69 -0.47 -13.94
C SER A 35 14.40 0.02 -14.62
N LEU A 36 13.31 0.21 -13.86
CA LEU A 36 12.05 0.79 -14.36
C LEU A 36 12.16 2.30 -14.67
N ARG A 37 13.14 2.99 -14.07
CA ARG A 37 13.38 4.40 -14.34
C ARG A 37 13.79 4.67 -15.79
N ASP A 38 14.68 3.82 -16.32
CA ASP A 38 15.38 4.07 -17.58
C ASP A 38 14.77 3.33 -18.78
N CYS A 39 13.82 2.41 -18.55
CA CYS A 39 13.14 1.68 -19.61
C CYS A 39 12.20 2.58 -20.45
N VAL A 40 11.80 2.12 -21.65
CA VAL A 40 10.82 2.81 -22.52
C VAL A 40 9.90 1.79 -23.20
N GLY A 41 8.58 2.07 -23.21
CA GLY A 41 7.63 1.31 -24.04
C GLY A 41 7.51 -0.17 -23.63
N GLU A 42 7.59 -1.07 -24.61
CA GLU A 42 7.42 -2.53 -24.40
C GLU A 42 8.47 -3.13 -23.46
N ASP A 43 9.67 -2.56 -23.41
CA ASP A 43 10.72 -2.95 -22.47
C ASP A 43 10.28 -2.69 -21.01
N CYS A 44 9.59 -1.58 -20.75
CA CYS A 44 9.06 -1.29 -19.41
C CYS A 44 7.97 -2.28 -18.99
N VAL A 45 7.08 -2.67 -19.92
CA VAL A 45 6.00 -3.63 -19.64
C VAL A 45 6.59 -5.03 -19.39
N THR A 46 7.61 -5.39 -20.15
CA THR A 46 8.33 -6.67 -19.97
C THR A 46 9.07 -6.69 -18.64
N LEU A 47 9.82 -5.63 -18.32
CA LEU A 47 10.53 -5.52 -17.05
C LEU A 47 9.55 -5.54 -15.86
N ALA A 48 8.44 -4.81 -15.95
CA ALA A 48 7.37 -4.86 -14.95
C ALA A 48 6.78 -6.27 -14.80
N SER A 49 6.69 -7.05 -15.88
CA SER A 49 6.25 -8.45 -15.84
C SER A 49 7.27 -9.40 -15.21
N GLU A 50 8.57 -9.16 -15.44
CA GLU A 50 9.66 -9.88 -14.77
C GLU A 50 9.64 -9.62 -13.27
N VAL A 51 9.38 -8.38 -12.86
CA VAL A 51 9.22 -8.00 -11.45
C VAL A 51 8.09 -8.77 -10.79
N MET A 52 6.95 -8.91 -11.47
CA MET A 52 5.82 -9.70 -10.96
C MET A 52 6.18 -11.18 -10.77
N ARG A 53 7.00 -11.77 -11.66
CA ARG A 53 7.46 -13.17 -11.54
C ARG A 53 8.51 -13.33 -10.42
N ASP A 54 9.39 -12.35 -10.26
CA ASP A 54 10.40 -12.36 -9.21
C ASP A 54 9.78 -12.20 -7.81
N VAL A 55 8.71 -11.43 -7.70
CA VAL A 55 7.90 -11.37 -6.47
C VAL A 55 7.33 -12.75 -6.12
N ASP A 56 6.85 -13.53 -7.10
CA ASP A 56 6.41 -14.91 -6.86
C ASP A 56 7.56 -15.81 -6.37
N ALA A 57 8.75 -15.66 -6.94
CA ALA A 57 9.93 -16.42 -6.53
C ALA A 57 10.36 -16.10 -5.10
N ASP A 58 10.34 -14.82 -4.71
CA ASP A 58 10.68 -14.39 -3.36
C ASP A 58 9.64 -14.83 -2.34
N ILE A 59 8.34 -14.75 -2.67
CA ILE A 59 7.27 -15.29 -1.83
C ILE A 59 7.50 -16.79 -1.59
N ASN A 60 7.77 -17.55 -2.65
CA ASN A 60 8.01 -18.99 -2.57
C ASN A 60 9.30 -19.35 -1.83
N TYR A 61 10.38 -18.59 -2.03
CA TYR A 61 11.64 -18.75 -1.30
C TYR A 61 11.45 -18.51 0.19
N ILE A 62 10.72 -17.45 0.55
CA ILE A 62 10.42 -17.14 1.94
C ILE A 62 9.60 -18.30 2.51
N ILE A 63 8.51 -18.73 1.85
CA ILE A 63 7.68 -19.90 2.22
C ILE A 63 8.51 -21.16 2.46
N GLY A 64 9.54 -21.42 1.65
CA GLY A 64 10.41 -22.58 1.79
C GLY A 64 11.36 -22.56 3.00
N ARG A 65 11.53 -21.43 3.69
CA ARG A 65 12.48 -21.27 4.81
C ARG A 65 11.85 -21.17 6.21
N ILE A 66 10.53 -21.29 6.33
CA ILE A 66 9.83 -21.19 7.63
C ILE A 66 9.75 -22.54 8.30
N SER A 67 10.89 -23.02 8.77
CA SER A 67 10.94 -24.01 9.83
C SER A 67 11.13 -23.36 11.21
N ASP A 68 11.39 -22.05 11.28
CA ASP A 68 11.63 -21.33 12.54
C ASP A 68 10.64 -20.17 12.75
N ARG A 69 9.74 -20.34 13.71
CA ARG A 69 8.65 -19.40 14.05
C ARG A 69 9.14 -18.11 14.70
N TRP A 70 10.33 -18.11 15.32
CA TRP A 70 10.86 -16.93 16.02
C TRP A 70 11.53 -15.95 15.08
N ALA A 71 12.34 -16.44 14.12
CA ALA A 71 12.94 -15.62 13.08
C ALA A 71 11.90 -14.83 12.26
N VAL A 72 10.73 -15.43 12.06
CA VAL A 72 9.57 -14.81 11.41
C VAL A 72 8.98 -13.64 12.20
N ILE A 73 8.92 -13.72 13.53
CA ILE A 73 8.34 -12.66 14.35
C ILE A 73 9.21 -11.41 14.28
N ASP A 74 10.52 -11.56 14.42
CA ASP A 74 11.49 -10.46 14.42
C ASP A 74 11.51 -9.72 13.09
N VAL A 75 11.63 -10.46 11.97
CA VAL A 75 11.63 -9.88 10.61
C VAL A 75 10.48 -8.92 10.41
N VAL A 76 9.31 -9.29 10.92
CA VAL A 76 8.12 -8.53 10.62
C VAL A 76 7.85 -7.40 11.61
N VAL A 77 8.24 -7.57 12.86
CA VAL A 77 8.29 -6.46 13.81
C VAL A 77 9.25 -5.38 13.28
N ASP A 78 10.41 -5.77 12.77
CA ASP A 78 11.38 -4.85 12.18
C ASP A 78 10.86 -4.20 10.89
N GLY A 79 10.21 -4.98 10.01
CA GLY A 79 9.53 -4.43 8.84
C GLY A 79 8.48 -3.37 9.21
N ALA A 80 7.70 -3.61 10.27
CA ALA A 80 6.69 -2.66 10.75
C ALA A 80 7.34 -1.40 11.34
N LYS A 81 8.47 -1.52 12.06
CA LYS A 81 9.25 -0.37 12.53
C LYS A 81 9.74 0.49 11.37
N ILE A 82 10.25 -0.12 10.30
CA ILE A 82 10.71 0.59 9.10
C ILE A 82 9.53 1.33 8.44
N ILE A 83 8.41 0.63 8.21
CA ILE A 83 7.21 1.23 7.61
C ILE A 83 6.71 2.41 8.46
N HIS A 84 6.61 2.22 9.78
CA HIS A 84 6.23 3.30 10.68
C HIS A 84 7.16 4.51 10.53
N SER A 85 8.48 4.31 10.54
CA SER A 85 9.45 5.40 10.36
C SER A 85 9.27 6.15 9.04
N VAL A 86 9.00 5.42 7.94
CA VAL A 86 8.74 6.01 6.62
C VAL A 86 7.44 6.83 6.62
N LEU A 87 6.36 6.28 7.18
CA LEU A 87 5.09 6.98 7.31
C LEU A 87 5.18 8.22 8.21
N SER A 88 5.95 8.14 9.31
CA SER A 88 6.21 9.30 10.18
C SER A 88 6.97 10.41 9.45
N ALA A 89 7.91 10.05 8.57
CA ALA A 89 8.58 11.05 7.72
C ALA A 89 7.57 11.72 6.78
N PHE A 90 6.68 10.95 6.15
CA PHE A 90 5.59 11.49 5.32
C PHE A 90 4.59 12.35 6.09
N ALA A 91 4.34 12.05 7.37
CA ALA A 91 3.55 12.89 8.27
C ALA A 91 4.13 14.32 8.37
N GLY A 92 5.46 14.43 8.39
CA GLY A 92 6.20 15.69 8.43
C GLY A 92 6.01 16.56 7.18
N TYR A 93 5.76 15.94 6.02
CA TYR A 93 5.43 16.63 4.77
C TYR A 93 3.93 17.01 4.66
N GLY A 94 3.15 16.77 5.70
CA GLY A 94 1.72 17.10 5.75
C GLY A 94 0.84 16.17 4.90
N LEU A 95 1.33 14.99 4.54
CA LEU A 95 0.58 13.99 3.78
C LEU A 95 -0.42 13.19 4.63
N LEU A 96 -0.29 13.25 5.96
CA LEU A 96 -1.23 12.62 6.90
C LEU A 96 -2.06 13.67 7.62
N SER A 97 -3.35 13.36 7.84
CA SER A 97 -4.23 14.14 8.71
C SER A 97 -3.78 14.04 10.17
N THR A 98 -4.31 14.90 11.02
CA THR A 98 -4.05 14.83 12.46
C THR A 98 -4.49 13.49 13.04
N ASP A 99 -5.67 12.99 12.67
CA ASP A 99 -6.20 11.72 13.16
C ASP A 99 -5.32 10.52 12.75
N PHE A 100 -4.83 10.50 11.50
CA PHE A 100 -3.90 9.47 11.05
C PHE A 100 -2.53 9.54 11.74
N LYS A 101 -2.06 10.73 12.13
CA LYS A 101 -0.83 10.87 12.92
C LYS A 101 -0.98 10.27 14.31
N VAL A 102 -2.11 10.50 14.97
CA VAL A 102 -2.42 9.91 16.28
C VAL A 102 -2.47 8.39 16.17
N MET A 103 -3.22 7.85 15.20
CA MET A 103 -3.28 6.42 14.94
C MET A 103 -1.88 5.83 14.68
N LEU A 104 -1.05 6.49 13.87
CA LEU A 104 0.28 6.00 13.55
C LEU A 104 1.16 5.89 14.81
N GLU A 105 1.14 6.89 15.69
CA GLU A 105 1.90 6.84 16.95
C GLU A 105 1.40 5.77 17.93
N GLU A 106 0.11 5.47 17.95
CA GLU A 106 -0.43 4.34 18.73
C GLU A 106 0.11 2.98 18.23
N LEU A 107 0.42 2.90 16.93
CA LEU A 107 1.00 1.72 16.29
C LEU A 107 2.53 1.67 16.39
N ARG A 108 3.18 2.68 17.00
CA ARG A 108 4.63 2.70 17.21
C ARG A 108 5.06 1.52 18.08
N ILE A 109 5.98 0.73 17.53
CA ILE A 109 6.55 -0.43 18.23
C ILE A 109 7.76 0.02 19.04
N SER A 110 7.72 -0.17 20.36
CA SER A 110 8.81 0.12 21.28
C SER A 110 9.63 -1.14 21.58
N ASP A 111 10.92 -0.98 21.86
CA ASP A 111 11.75 -2.10 22.30
C ASP A 111 11.31 -2.64 23.67
N ASN A 112 10.67 -1.80 24.49
CA ASN A 112 10.10 -2.15 25.79
C ASN A 112 8.73 -2.86 25.70
N ASP A 113 8.11 -2.92 24.52
CA ASP A 113 6.86 -3.66 24.35
C ASP A 113 7.12 -5.18 24.51
N ASP A 114 6.19 -5.89 25.16
CA ASP A 114 6.21 -7.36 25.17
C ASP A 114 5.97 -7.92 23.76
N ASN A 115 6.38 -9.16 23.52
CA ASN A 115 6.29 -9.78 22.18
C ASN A 115 4.85 -9.84 21.63
N GLY A 116 3.84 -10.05 22.49
CA GLY A 116 2.43 -10.04 22.08
C GLY A 116 1.99 -8.67 21.61
N THR A 117 2.39 -7.62 22.33
CA THR A 117 2.13 -6.22 21.95
C THR A 117 2.85 -5.83 20.67
N LYS A 118 4.13 -6.19 20.50
CA LYS A 118 4.90 -5.95 19.27
C LYS A 118 4.22 -6.54 18.04
N ILE A 119 3.80 -7.81 18.14
CA ILE A 119 3.11 -8.51 17.04
C ILE A 119 1.77 -7.83 16.73
N ARG A 120 0.95 -7.54 17.75
CA ARG A 120 -0.35 -6.89 17.56
C ARG A 120 -0.23 -5.53 16.86
N LYS A 121 0.70 -4.68 17.31
CA LYS A 121 0.94 -3.36 16.69
C LYS A 121 1.43 -3.51 15.25
N ALA A 122 2.37 -4.41 15.00
CA ALA A 122 2.86 -4.68 13.65
C ALA A 122 1.71 -5.10 12.72
N LEU A 123 0.87 -6.06 13.15
CA LEU A 123 -0.25 -6.55 12.36
C LEU A 123 -1.29 -5.48 12.07
N ASN A 124 -1.61 -4.65 13.06
CA ASN A 124 -2.54 -3.53 12.87
C ASN A 124 -1.97 -2.51 11.88
N LEU A 125 -0.66 -2.22 11.93
CA LEU A 125 -0.02 -1.34 10.95
C LEU A 125 -0.13 -1.89 9.52
N TYR A 126 0.17 -3.17 9.31
CA TYR A 126 0.03 -3.78 7.98
C TYR A 126 -1.41 -3.76 7.45
N ARG A 127 -2.40 -4.01 8.32
CA ARG A 127 -3.82 -3.95 7.97
C ARG A 127 -4.29 -2.55 7.60
N SER A 128 -3.74 -1.52 8.24
CA SER A 128 -4.10 -0.12 7.98
C SER A 128 -3.31 0.50 6.81
N LEU A 129 -2.25 -0.16 6.33
CA LEU A 129 -1.28 0.44 5.44
C LEU A 129 -1.88 0.88 4.08
N GLY A 130 -2.76 0.07 3.50
CA GLY A 130 -3.43 0.41 2.24
C GLY A 130 -4.24 1.71 2.37
N GLY A 131 -5.13 1.77 3.36
CA GLY A 131 -5.92 2.96 3.66
C GLY A 131 -5.08 4.21 3.99
N ILE A 132 -3.97 4.05 4.73
CA ILE A 132 -3.03 5.16 5.02
C ILE A 132 -2.44 5.72 3.71
N LEU A 133 -1.99 4.84 2.81
CA LEU A 133 -1.40 5.26 1.54
C LEU A 133 -2.43 5.91 0.60
N MET A 134 -3.66 5.40 0.57
CA MET A 134 -4.76 6.04 -0.17
C MET A 134 -5.06 7.44 0.37
N HIS A 135 -5.11 7.62 1.70
CA HIS A 135 -5.28 8.94 2.31
C HIS A 135 -4.14 9.89 1.93
N MET A 136 -2.90 9.41 1.99
CA MET A 136 -1.73 10.19 1.55
C MET A 136 -1.81 10.56 0.07
N ALA A 137 -2.32 9.68 -0.79
CA ALA A 137 -2.52 9.96 -2.21
C ALA A 137 -3.49 11.12 -2.44
N CYS A 138 -4.64 11.13 -1.75
CA CYS A 138 -5.62 12.20 -1.82
C CYS A 138 -5.04 13.54 -1.36
N ARG A 139 -4.28 13.52 -0.26
CA ARG A 139 -3.58 14.71 0.26
C ARG A 139 -2.48 15.20 -0.67
N ALA A 140 -1.70 14.28 -1.24
CA ALA A 140 -0.67 14.60 -2.22
C ALA A 140 -1.28 15.27 -3.46
N ARG A 141 -2.41 14.76 -3.94
CA ARG A 141 -3.16 15.35 -5.06
C ARG A 141 -3.59 16.78 -4.74
N TYR A 142 -4.26 16.98 -3.61
CA TYR A 142 -4.75 18.31 -3.22
C TYR A 142 -3.62 19.32 -3.08
N LYS A 143 -2.54 18.94 -2.39
CA LYS A 143 -1.38 19.81 -2.16
C LYS A 143 -0.48 19.96 -3.37
N GLY A 144 -0.72 19.19 -4.44
CA GLY A 144 0.14 19.15 -5.62
C GLY A 144 1.57 18.70 -5.31
N ILE A 145 1.75 17.75 -4.38
CA ILE A 145 3.08 17.28 -3.95
C ILE A 145 3.73 16.46 -5.05
N ARG A 146 4.99 16.82 -5.38
CA ARG A 146 5.76 16.21 -6.47
C ARG A 146 7.10 15.67 -5.99
N VAL A 147 7.56 14.63 -6.67
CA VAL A 147 8.95 14.15 -6.65
C VAL A 147 9.53 14.37 -8.05
N GLY A 148 10.45 15.32 -8.17
CA GLY A 148 10.88 15.82 -9.49
C GLY A 148 9.72 16.49 -10.22
N SER A 149 9.43 16.06 -11.45
CA SER A 149 8.30 16.55 -12.25
C SER A 149 6.97 15.83 -11.94
N MET A 150 6.98 14.77 -11.16
CA MET A 150 5.86 13.81 -11.07
C MET A 150 5.06 13.99 -9.79
N LEU A 151 3.73 13.95 -9.90
CA LEU A 151 2.86 13.88 -8.73
C LEU A 151 2.97 12.49 -8.11
N ILE A 152 3.19 12.43 -6.80
CA ILE A 152 3.35 11.14 -6.08
C ILE A 152 2.00 10.47 -5.78
N ASP A 153 0.89 11.15 -6.04
CA ASP A 153 -0.48 10.73 -5.75
C ASP A 153 -0.86 9.38 -6.38
N LYS A 154 -0.64 9.20 -7.70
CA LYS A 154 -0.95 7.96 -8.41
C LYS A 154 -0.15 6.78 -7.88
N TYR A 155 1.14 6.98 -7.62
CA TYR A 155 2.00 5.97 -7.01
C TYR A 155 1.44 5.51 -5.66
N LEU A 156 1.13 6.45 -4.76
CA LEU A 156 0.61 6.14 -3.42
C LEU A 156 -0.74 5.42 -3.48
N LEU A 157 -1.64 5.84 -4.38
CA LEU A 157 -2.94 5.21 -4.54
C LEU A 157 -2.79 3.75 -4.99
N LEU A 158 -2.03 3.52 -6.06
CA LEU A 158 -1.85 2.19 -6.64
C LEU A 158 -1.12 1.25 -5.68
N LEU A 159 -0.13 1.77 -4.94
CA LEU A 159 0.55 1.01 -3.89
C LEU A 159 -0.41 0.64 -2.76
N GLY A 160 -1.27 1.57 -2.32
CA GLY A 160 -2.29 1.31 -1.31
C GLY A 160 -3.27 0.21 -1.76
N MET A 161 -3.77 0.32 -3.00
CA MET A 161 -4.65 -0.68 -3.60
C MET A 161 -3.98 -2.05 -3.76
N ALA A 162 -2.68 -2.07 -4.11
CA ALA A 162 -1.90 -3.31 -4.19
C ALA A 162 -1.86 -4.03 -2.84
N ILE A 163 -1.63 -3.28 -1.76
CA ILE A 163 -1.61 -3.81 -0.39
C ILE A 163 -2.99 -4.29 0.04
N ASP A 164 -4.06 -3.56 -0.27
CA ASP A 164 -5.41 -4.02 0.07
C ASP A 164 -5.79 -5.30 -0.69
N ASN A 165 -5.46 -5.38 -1.99
CA ASN A 165 -5.67 -6.60 -2.78
C ASN A 165 -4.87 -7.79 -2.23
N ALA A 166 -3.63 -7.54 -1.81
CA ALA A 166 -2.82 -8.54 -1.14
C ALA A 166 -3.50 -9.07 0.12
N LEU A 167 -4.01 -8.16 0.98
CA LEU A 167 -4.66 -8.51 2.23
C LEU A 167 -5.91 -9.39 2.05
N ILE A 168 -6.61 -9.29 0.92
CA ILE A 168 -7.77 -10.12 0.59
C ILE A 168 -7.44 -11.35 -0.28
N ASN A 169 -6.16 -11.69 -0.44
CA ASN A 169 -5.63 -12.77 -1.27
C ASN A 169 -5.81 -12.62 -2.79
N GLU A 170 -6.06 -11.41 -3.29
CA GLU A 170 -6.10 -11.10 -4.72
C GLU A 170 -4.69 -10.81 -5.25
N PHE A 171 -3.79 -11.79 -5.10
CA PHE A 171 -2.36 -11.61 -5.36
C PHE A 171 -2.04 -11.28 -6.83
N ASN A 172 -2.83 -11.78 -7.78
CA ASN A 172 -2.65 -11.42 -9.17
C ASN A 172 -2.89 -9.91 -9.39
N ASN A 173 -3.98 -9.39 -8.85
CA ASN A 173 -4.29 -7.95 -8.93
C ASN A 173 -3.24 -7.12 -8.18
N ALA A 174 -2.84 -7.56 -6.98
CA ALA A 174 -1.82 -6.88 -6.18
C ALA A 174 -0.50 -6.69 -6.94
N LYS A 175 -0.06 -7.72 -7.68
CA LYS A 175 1.17 -7.65 -8.50
C LYS A 175 1.07 -6.63 -9.63
N HIS A 176 -0.04 -6.63 -10.38
CA HIS A 176 -0.25 -5.68 -11.47
C HIS A 176 -0.37 -4.24 -10.94
N LEU A 177 -1.07 -4.05 -9.81
CA LEU A 177 -1.17 -2.76 -9.13
C LEU A 177 0.19 -2.26 -8.64
N LEU A 178 1.04 -3.14 -8.08
CA LEU A 178 2.39 -2.77 -7.67
C LEU A 178 3.25 -2.36 -8.87
N ALA A 179 3.26 -3.16 -9.93
CA ALA A 179 4.00 -2.86 -11.16
C ALA A 179 3.57 -1.51 -11.74
N ALA A 180 2.26 -1.26 -11.81
CA ALA A 180 1.69 0.01 -12.25
C ALA A 180 2.05 1.17 -11.30
N ALA A 181 2.11 0.95 -9.99
CA ALA A 181 2.57 1.95 -9.04
C ALA A 181 4.00 2.39 -9.35
N TYR A 182 4.94 1.46 -9.54
CA TYR A 182 6.32 1.80 -9.87
C TYR A 182 6.46 2.51 -11.21
N LEU A 183 5.70 2.10 -12.22
CA LEU A 183 5.64 2.80 -13.50
C LEU A 183 5.11 4.23 -13.32
N ALA A 184 4.07 4.42 -12.52
CA ALA A 184 3.51 5.74 -12.20
C ALA A 184 4.51 6.63 -11.43
N LEU A 185 5.32 6.06 -10.54
CA LEU A 185 6.39 6.78 -9.83
C LEU A 185 7.42 7.39 -10.78
N TYR A 186 7.62 6.78 -11.97
CA TYR A 186 8.51 7.26 -13.03
C TYR A 186 7.78 7.89 -14.21
N GLY A 187 6.49 8.20 -14.06
CA GLY A 187 5.72 8.97 -15.05
C GLY A 187 5.39 8.17 -16.31
N LYS A 188 5.51 6.84 -16.23
CA LYS A 188 5.21 5.88 -17.30
C LYS A 188 3.73 5.51 -17.29
N GLU A 189 2.87 6.53 -17.39
CA GLU A 189 1.41 6.36 -17.22
C GLU A 189 0.78 5.49 -18.30
N THR A 190 1.29 5.55 -19.54
CA THR A 190 0.80 4.70 -20.64
C THR A 190 1.11 3.23 -20.36
N GLU A 191 2.31 2.92 -19.90
CA GLU A 191 2.74 1.57 -19.54
C GLU A 191 1.98 1.06 -18.31
N ALA A 192 1.78 1.91 -17.30
CA ALA A 192 0.96 1.58 -16.13
C ALA A 192 -0.49 1.22 -16.53
N SER A 193 -1.08 1.95 -17.48
CA SER A 193 -2.41 1.67 -18.04
C SER A 193 -2.47 0.33 -18.77
N ILE A 194 -1.41 -0.02 -19.53
CA ILE A 194 -1.32 -1.32 -20.20
C ILE A 194 -1.32 -2.46 -19.18
N VAL A 195 -0.46 -2.39 -18.17
CA VAL A 195 -0.34 -3.43 -17.13
C VAL A 195 -1.67 -3.62 -16.38
N LEU A 196 -2.42 -2.55 -16.12
CA LEU A 196 -3.67 -2.65 -15.36
C LEU A 196 -4.86 -3.17 -16.18
N LYS A 197 -4.83 -3.05 -17.51
CA LYS A 197 -5.89 -3.62 -18.36
C LYS A 197 -5.99 -5.13 -18.23
N ASP A 198 -4.88 -5.82 -18.01
CA ASP A 198 -4.83 -7.28 -17.87
C ASP A 198 -5.62 -7.80 -16.65
N VAL A 199 -5.84 -6.94 -15.66
CA VAL A 199 -6.63 -7.22 -14.45
C VAL A 199 -7.93 -6.42 -14.38
N GLY A 200 -8.35 -5.81 -15.50
CA GLY A 200 -9.61 -5.08 -15.60
C GLY A 200 -9.65 -3.74 -14.86
N PHE A 201 -8.50 -3.21 -14.44
CA PHE A 201 -8.44 -1.88 -13.81
C PHE A 201 -8.35 -0.78 -14.85
N ASN A 202 -9.24 0.22 -14.74
CA ASN A 202 -9.21 1.39 -15.60
C ASN A 202 -8.32 2.48 -15.01
N TYR A 203 -7.12 2.67 -15.56
CA TYR A 203 -6.19 3.70 -15.11
C TYR A 203 -6.74 5.12 -15.27
N ASP A 204 -7.60 5.37 -16.26
CA ASP A 204 -8.19 6.71 -16.46
C ASP A 204 -9.14 7.09 -15.32
N ALA A 205 -9.68 6.10 -14.59
CA ALA A 205 -10.52 6.33 -13.41
C ALA A 205 -9.69 6.79 -12.19
N VAL A 206 -8.36 6.61 -12.20
CA VAL A 206 -7.47 7.02 -11.11
C VAL A 206 -7.52 8.53 -10.90
N ASP A 207 -7.46 9.32 -11.97
CA ASP A 207 -7.50 10.78 -11.86
C ASP A 207 -8.84 11.29 -11.33
N ALA A 208 -9.95 10.66 -11.75
CA ALA A 208 -11.29 10.99 -11.25
C ALA A 208 -11.42 10.66 -9.75
N PHE A 209 -10.97 9.47 -9.33
CA PHE A 209 -10.94 9.08 -7.93
C PHE A 209 -10.09 10.05 -7.09
N LEU A 210 -8.86 10.34 -7.54
CA LEU A 210 -7.95 11.26 -6.84
C LEU A 210 -8.54 12.66 -6.73
N GLY A 211 -9.21 13.16 -7.77
CA GLY A 211 -9.89 14.45 -7.75
C GLY A 211 -11.00 14.49 -6.70
N ALA A 212 -11.87 13.48 -6.67
CA ALA A 212 -12.94 13.39 -5.69
C ALA A 212 -12.40 13.23 -4.25
N CYS A 213 -11.46 12.31 -4.04
CA CYS A 213 -10.95 12.00 -2.71
C CYS A 213 -10.08 13.13 -2.14
N ALA A 214 -9.39 13.89 -2.98
CA ALA A 214 -8.67 15.10 -2.57
C ALA A 214 -9.62 16.13 -1.94
N ILE A 215 -10.79 16.35 -2.55
CA ILE A 215 -11.81 17.27 -2.04
C ILE A 215 -12.33 16.76 -0.69
N PHE A 216 -12.76 15.50 -0.62
CA PHE A 216 -13.27 14.91 0.63
C PHE A 216 -12.24 14.95 1.77
N SER A 217 -10.98 14.64 1.47
CA SER A 217 -9.91 14.68 2.47
C SER A 217 -9.72 16.07 3.06
N GLU A 218 -9.90 17.13 2.29
CA GLU A 218 -9.74 18.50 2.79
C GLU A 218 -10.97 18.98 3.54
N MET A 219 -12.17 18.60 3.07
CA MET A 219 -13.41 18.85 3.81
C MET A 219 -13.30 18.25 5.22
N TYR A 220 -12.81 17.03 5.34
CA TYR A 220 -12.58 16.37 6.62
C TYR A 220 -11.56 17.12 7.51
N GLU A 221 -10.44 17.58 6.95
CA GLU A 221 -9.44 18.38 7.67
C GLU A 221 -9.99 19.72 8.19
N HIS A 222 -10.96 20.30 7.47
CA HIS A 222 -11.68 21.49 7.89
C HIS A 222 -12.85 21.22 8.84
N GLY A 223 -13.00 19.97 9.31
CA GLY A 223 -14.04 19.56 10.26
C GLY A 223 -15.41 19.32 9.64
N ILE A 224 -15.52 19.34 8.31
CA ILE A 224 -16.75 18.98 7.60
C ILE A 224 -16.82 17.46 7.51
N ARG A 225 -17.70 16.87 8.31
CA ARG A 225 -17.93 15.43 8.36
C ARG A 225 -19.31 15.14 7.78
N PHE A 226 -19.36 14.28 6.78
CA PHE A 226 -20.60 13.70 6.31
C PHE A 226 -20.87 12.44 7.14
N THR A 227 -22.03 12.38 7.77
CA THR A 227 -22.52 11.16 8.39
C THR A 227 -23.12 10.24 7.33
N GLU A 228 -23.27 8.96 7.67
CA GLU A 228 -23.94 7.99 6.80
C GLU A 228 -25.40 8.41 6.54
N ASP A 229 -26.03 9.08 7.50
CA ASP A 229 -27.37 9.66 7.37
C ASP A 229 -27.39 10.82 6.36
N ASP A 230 -26.38 11.70 6.38
CA ASP A 230 -26.27 12.83 5.43
C ASP A 230 -26.11 12.34 3.98
N LEU A 231 -25.36 11.26 3.77
CA LEU A 231 -25.16 10.67 2.45
C LEU A 231 -26.42 9.95 1.94
N ASN A 232 -27.16 9.31 2.83
CA ASN A 232 -28.39 8.59 2.49
C ASN A 232 -29.57 9.53 2.22
N GLU A 233 -29.64 10.70 2.87
CA GLU A 233 -30.66 11.71 2.57
C GLU A 233 -30.45 12.39 1.20
N GLU A 234 -29.21 12.63 0.78
CA GLU A 234 -28.94 13.30 -0.50
C GLU A 234 -28.93 12.35 -1.72
N LEU A 235 -28.57 11.07 -1.53
CA LEU A 235 -28.41 10.13 -2.65
C LEU A 235 -29.68 9.38 -3.05
N GLY A 236 -30.74 9.40 -2.22
CA GLY A 236 -32.09 8.91 -2.57
C GLY A 236 -32.20 7.41 -2.82
#